data_AF-M5AG82-F1
#
_entry.id   AF-M5AG82-F1
#
_cell.length_a   1.000
_cell.length_b   1.000
_cell.length_c   1.000
_cell.angle_alpha   90.00
_cell.angle_beta   90.00
_cell.angle_gamma   90.00
#
_symmetry.space_group_name_H-M   'P 1'
#
loop_
_entity.id
_entity.type
_entity.pdbx_description
1 polymer ?
#
loop_
_entity_poly.entity_id
_entity_poly.type
_entity_poly.pdbx_seq_one_letter_code
_entity_poly.pdbx_strand_id
1 'polypeptide(L)'
;MPIYYVKSDSDNKFPDKDTTPVLEPADNLRAVSIPTTSVQYFLRYWWMYAFKSDDSQELKAPGNLPPLDNDYLQELIDQQGKQIEQQAKNIESLKTENKSLKSANELTQQGLMEAVDYLSSQLSPASATTDTGSAATSTAAPASSAASES
;
A
#
# COMPACT_ATOMS: atom_id res chain seq x y z
N MET A 1 21.61 -31.65 -27.45
CA MET A 1 22.31 -30.45 -26.94
C MET A 1 22.09 -29.36 -27.97
N PRO A 2 21.32 -28.30 -27.66
CA PRO A 2 21.17 -27.18 -28.57
C PRO A 2 22.52 -26.49 -28.82
N ILE A 3 22.69 -26.01 -30.05
CA ILE A 3 23.84 -25.18 -30.44
C ILE A 3 23.38 -23.73 -30.38
N TYR A 4 24.16 -22.91 -29.70
CA TYR A 4 24.05 -21.46 -29.74
C TYR A 4 25.28 -20.88 -30.42
N TYR A 5 25.11 -19.72 -31.03
CA TYR A 5 26.17 -18.95 -31.66
C TYR A 5 26.43 -17.70 -30.83
N VAL A 6 27.66 -17.53 -30.38
CA VAL A 6 28.08 -16.42 -29.52
C VAL A 6 29.19 -15.63 -30.19
N LYS A 7 29.17 -14.31 -30.03
CA LYS A 7 30.29 -13.47 -30.40
C LYS A 7 31.36 -13.60 -29.32
N SER A 8 32.63 -13.75 -29.69
CA SER A 8 33.74 -13.73 -28.74
C SER A 8 34.04 -12.29 -28.28
N ASP A 9 34.58 -12.16 -27.07
CA ASP A 9 35.19 -10.93 -26.58
C ASP A 9 36.50 -10.60 -27.33
N SER A 10 37.11 -9.45 -27.03
CA SER A 10 38.35 -8.99 -27.69
C SER A 10 39.53 -9.95 -27.51
N ASP A 11 39.52 -10.74 -26.43
CA ASP A 11 40.60 -11.65 -26.08
C ASP A 11 40.34 -13.10 -26.53
N ASN A 12 39.20 -13.34 -27.19
CA ASN A 12 38.71 -14.66 -27.59
C ASN A 12 38.63 -15.69 -26.44
N LYS A 13 38.42 -15.23 -25.21
CA LYS A 13 38.38 -16.07 -24.01
C LYS A 13 36.98 -16.33 -23.50
N PHE A 14 36.09 -15.35 -23.70
CA PHE A 14 34.72 -15.39 -23.21
C PHE A 14 33.74 -14.94 -24.30
N PRO A 15 32.46 -15.31 -24.21
CA PRO A 15 31.42 -14.65 -24.98
C PRO A 15 31.34 -13.16 -24.63
N ASP A 16 31.10 -12.35 -25.65
CA ASP A 16 30.87 -10.91 -25.53
C ASP A 16 29.63 -10.64 -24.65
N LYS A 17 29.79 -9.77 -23.66
CA LYS A 17 28.73 -9.46 -22.68
C LYS A 17 27.54 -8.74 -23.32
N ASP A 18 27.82 -7.92 -24.32
CA ASP A 18 26.82 -7.05 -24.92
C ASP A 18 26.09 -7.71 -26.11
N THR A 19 26.47 -8.94 -26.48
CA THR A 19 25.86 -9.68 -27.59
C THR A 19 25.25 -11.00 -27.10
N THR A 20 23.92 -11.08 -27.14
CA THR A 20 23.18 -12.27 -26.72
C THR A 20 23.46 -13.48 -27.63
N PRO A 21 23.52 -14.72 -27.08
CA PRO A 21 23.61 -15.93 -27.90
C PRO A 21 22.39 -16.07 -28.82
N VAL A 22 22.61 -16.48 -30.07
CA VAL A 22 21.56 -16.72 -31.07
C VAL A 22 21.53 -18.18 -31.52
N LEU A 23 20.43 -18.60 -32.16
CA LEU A 23 20.29 -19.97 -32.67
C LEU A 23 20.77 -20.14 -34.12
N GLU A 24 20.88 -19.05 -34.85
CA GLU A 24 21.29 -19.06 -36.26
C GLU A 24 22.78 -18.69 -36.41
N PRO A 25 23.52 -19.35 -37.30
CA PRO A 25 24.90 -18.99 -37.60
C PRO A 25 24.98 -17.61 -38.28
N ALA A 26 26.03 -16.86 -37.97
CA ALA A 26 26.37 -15.61 -38.67
C ALA A 26 27.88 -15.38 -38.64
N ASP A 27 28.34 -14.42 -39.45
CA ASP A 27 29.75 -14.02 -39.49
C ASP A 27 30.22 -13.56 -38.11
N ASN A 28 31.43 -13.95 -37.74
CA ASN A 28 32.07 -13.65 -36.45
C ASN A 28 31.35 -14.22 -35.21
N LEU A 29 30.48 -15.22 -35.39
CA LEU A 29 29.93 -16.00 -34.29
C LEU A 29 30.55 -17.39 -34.21
N ARG A 30 30.72 -17.84 -32.98
CA ARG A 30 31.27 -19.14 -32.62
C ARG A 30 30.16 -20.06 -32.12
N ALA A 31 30.13 -21.28 -32.66
CA ALA A 31 29.20 -22.31 -32.19
C ALA A 31 29.62 -22.84 -30.81
N VAL A 32 28.67 -22.93 -29.89
CA VAL A 32 28.81 -23.54 -28.57
C VAL A 32 27.68 -24.54 -28.33
N SER A 33 28.04 -25.73 -27.83
CA SER A 33 27.10 -26.80 -27.52
C SER A 33 26.73 -26.76 -26.04
N ILE A 34 25.44 -26.58 -25.76
CA ILE A 34 24.94 -26.40 -24.39
C ILE A 34 24.13 -27.64 -23.99
N PRO A 35 24.40 -28.26 -22.83
CA PRO A 35 23.53 -29.27 -22.27
C PRO A 35 22.10 -28.71 -22.11
N THR A 36 21.08 -29.45 -22.54
CA THR A 36 19.68 -28.99 -22.48
C THR A 36 19.27 -28.56 -21.07
N THR A 37 19.77 -29.24 -20.04
CA THR A 37 19.54 -28.94 -18.62
C THR A 37 20.19 -27.64 -18.15
N SER A 38 21.18 -27.11 -18.88
CA SER A 38 21.95 -25.92 -18.54
C SER A 38 21.60 -24.70 -19.41
N VAL A 39 20.66 -24.83 -20.36
CA VAL A 39 20.32 -23.76 -21.32
C VAL A 39 19.88 -22.49 -20.61
N GLN A 40 19.01 -22.59 -19.61
CA GLN A 40 18.54 -21.42 -18.87
C GLN A 40 19.68 -20.71 -18.14
N TYR A 41 20.57 -21.49 -17.53
CA TYR A 41 21.75 -21.00 -16.83
C TYR A 41 22.74 -20.32 -17.78
N PHE A 42 22.98 -20.94 -18.93
CA PHE A 42 23.82 -20.38 -19.98
C PHE A 42 23.25 -19.08 -20.53
N LEU A 43 21.96 -19.04 -20.91
CA LEU A 43 21.32 -17.84 -21.45
C LEU A 43 21.24 -16.69 -20.44
N ARG A 44 21.39 -16.95 -19.14
CA ARG A 44 21.44 -15.91 -18.11
C ARG A 44 22.85 -15.36 -17.89
N TYR A 45 23.88 -16.21 -17.97
CA TYR A 45 25.26 -15.86 -17.60
C TYR A 45 26.27 -16.15 -18.72
N TRP A 46 25.87 -16.09 -19.99
CA TRP A 46 26.66 -16.58 -21.13
C TRP A 46 28.07 -15.97 -21.16
N TRP A 47 28.17 -14.68 -20.87
CA TRP A 47 29.42 -13.90 -20.84
C TRP A 47 30.40 -14.32 -19.74
N MET A 48 29.98 -15.17 -18.80
CA MET A 48 30.84 -15.66 -17.72
C MET A 48 31.46 -17.03 -18.02
N TYR A 49 31.01 -17.71 -19.08
CA TYR A 49 31.56 -19.00 -19.48
C TYR A 49 32.86 -18.80 -20.26
N ALA A 50 33.91 -19.54 -19.93
CA ALA A 50 35.17 -19.49 -20.67
C ALA A 50 35.14 -20.51 -21.82
N PHE A 51 35.71 -20.16 -22.98
CA PHE A 51 35.97 -21.15 -24.01
C PHE A 51 37.07 -22.13 -23.58
N LYS A 52 36.91 -23.43 -23.87
CA LYS A 52 37.93 -24.43 -23.50
C LYS A 52 39.21 -24.35 -24.34
N SER A 53 39.11 -23.88 -25.58
CA SER A 53 40.22 -23.60 -26.51
C SER A 53 39.74 -22.59 -27.56
N ASP A 54 40.51 -22.24 -28.59
CA ASP A 54 40.07 -21.30 -29.64
C ASP A 54 39.05 -21.91 -30.62
N ASP A 55 39.07 -23.23 -30.84
CA ASP A 55 38.20 -23.93 -31.82
C ASP A 55 37.15 -24.85 -31.18
N SER A 56 37.14 -24.99 -29.85
CA SER A 56 36.17 -25.85 -29.16
C SER A 56 34.73 -25.34 -29.26
N GLN A 57 33.77 -26.26 -29.31
CA GLN A 57 32.35 -25.93 -29.09
C GLN A 57 31.96 -26.01 -27.60
N GLU A 58 32.92 -26.32 -26.73
CA GLU A 58 32.68 -26.51 -25.31
C GLU A 58 33.03 -25.26 -24.51
N LEU A 59 32.15 -24.97 -23.56
CA LEU A 59 32.32 -23.93 -22.57
C LEU A 59 32.66 -24.52 -21.21
N LYS A 60 33.44 -23.77 -20.44
CA LYS A 60 33.72 -24.01 -19.03
C LYS A 60 32.94 -22.99 -18.20
N ALA A 61 31.96 -23.48 -17.45
CA ALA A 61 31.28 -22.66 -16.46
C ALA A 61 32.29 -22.17 -15.41
N PRO A 62 32.16 -20.93 -14.91
CA PRO A 62 32.93 -20.51 -13.76
C PRO A 62 32.44 -21.29 -12.53
N GLY A 63 33.33 -21.59 -11.60
CA GLY A 63 33.05 -22.49 -10.47
C GLY A 63 32.01 -21.98 -9.46
N ASN A 64 31.52 -20.75 -9.63
CA ASN A 64 30.70 -20.03 -8.66
C ASN A 64 29.57 -19.20 -9.32
N LEU A 65 28.92 -19.72 -10.36
CA LEU A 65 27.76 -19.02 -10.89
C LEU A 65 26.65 -18.90 -9.82
N PRO A 66 25.99 -17.73 -9.68
CA PRO A 66 24.86 -17.59 -8.77
C PRO A 66 23.76 -18.60 -9.12
N PRO A 67 23.13 -19.26 -8.12
CA PRO A 67 21.97 -20.12 -8.36
C PRO A 67 20.83 -19.32 -9.01
N LEU A 68 20.16 -19.91 -9.99
CA LEU A 68 18.95 -19.32 -10.61
C LEU A 68 17.89 -18.94 -9.55
N ASP A 69 17.86 -19.67 -8.44
CA ASP A 69 16.95 -19.42 -7.31
C ASP A 69 17.20 -18.06 -6.62
N ASN A 70 18.42 -17.53 -6.63
CA ASN A 70 18.70 -16.21 -6.06
C ASN A 70 18.05 -15.09 -6.87
N ASP A 71 17.98 -15.24 -8.19
CA ASP A 71 17.29 -14.26 -9.05
C ASP A 71 15.76 -14.33 -8.84
N TYR A 72 15.21 -15.54 -8.61
CA TYR A 72 13.81 -15.70 -8.21
C TYR A 72 13.51 -15.06 -6.85
N LEU A 73 14.40 -15.24 -5.87
CA LEU A 73 14.27 -14.58 -4.56
C LEU A 73 14.37 -13.06 -4.68
N GLN A 74 15.27 -12.54 -5.52
CA GLN A 74 15.37 -11.10 -5.77
C GLN A 74 14.11 -10.55 -6.43
N GLU A 75 13.57 -11.23 -7.44
CA GLU A 75 12.31 -10.85 -8.07
C GLU A 75 11.15 -10.86 -7.06
N LEU A 76 11.08 -11.86 -6.20
CA LEU A 76 10.08 -11.93 -5.13
C LEU A 76 10.23 -10.78 -4.13
N ILE A 77 11.47 -10.43 -3.73
CA ILE A 77 11.77 -9.29 -2.86
C ILE A 77 11.33 -7.98 -3.52
N ASP A 78 11.62 -7.79 -4.80
CA ASP A 78 11.23 -6.59 -5.55
C ASP A 78 9.70 -6.47 -5.66
N GLN A 79 9.01 -7.59 -5.91
CA GLN A 79 7.54 -7.63 -5.92
C GLN A 79 6.95 -7.30 -4.54
N GLN A 80 7.51 -7.85 -3.46
CA GLN A 80 7.10 -7.52 -2.09
C GLN A 80 7.36 -6.04 -1.77
N GLY A 81 8.49 -5.47 -2.20
CA GLY A 81 8.80 -4.06 -2.04
C GLY A 81 7.75 -3.15 -2.68
N LYS A 82 7.32 -3.47 -3.91
CA LYS A 82 6.24 -2.73 -4.61
C LYS A 82 4.90 -2.83 -3.87
N GLN A 83 4.56 -4.01 -3.35
CA GLN A 83 3.33 -4.19 -2.57
C GLN A 83 3.35 -3.35 -1.29
N ILE A 84 4.46 -3.34 -0.56
CA ILE A 84 4.63 -2.54 0.67
C ILE A 84 4.50 -1.05 0.36
N GLU A 85 5.14 -0.57 -0.71
CA GLU A 85 5.06 0.85 -1.10
C GLU A 85 3.61 1.27 -1.42
N GLN A 86 2.87 0.42 -2.13
CA GLN A 86 1.47 0.68 -2.44
C GLN A 86 0.60 0.67 -1.17
N GLN A 87 0.83 -0.27 -0.26
CA GLN A 87 0.12 -0.32 1.03
C GLN A 87 0.40 0.94 1.87
N ALA A 88 1.65 1.41 1.91
CA ALA A 88 2.00 2.63 2.62
C ALA A 88 1.26 3.86 2.07
N LYS A 89 1.17 4.00 0.74
CA LYS A 89 0.39 5.08 0.09
C LYS A 89 -1.10 5.01 0.44
N ASN A 90 -1.67 3.80 0.47
CA ASN A 90 -3.06 3.59 0.84
C ASN A 90 -3.32 3.97 2.31
N ILE A 91 -2.40 3.61 3.22
CA ILE A 91 -2.50 3.95 4.65
C ILE A 91 -2.46 5.47 4.86
N GLU A 92 -1.54 6.19 4.20
CA GLU A 92 -1.48 7.65 4.31
C GLU A 92 -2.73 8.34 3.75
N SER A 93 -3.31 7.79 2.68
CA SER A 93 -4.58 8.26 2.11
C SER A 93 -5.73 8.07 3.12
N LEU A 94 -5.86 6.87 3.69
CA LEU A 94 -6.89 6.55 4.71
C LEU A 94 -6.74 7.41 5.97
N LYS A 95 -5.50 7.70 6.39
CA LYS A 95 -5.23 8.57 7.54
C LYS A 95 -5.67 10.01 7.28
N THR A 96 -5.45 10.50 6.06
CA THR A 96 -5.90 11.83 5.62
C THR A 96 -7.43 11.91 5.59
N GLU A 97 -8.08 10.90 5.02
CA GLU A 97 -9.54 10.80 4.95
C GLU A 97 -10.17 10.72 6.34
N ASN A 98 -9.62 9.90 7.25
CA ASN A 98 -10.08 9.84 8.64
C ASN A 98 -9.99 11.18 9.35
N LYS A 99 -8.91 11.94 9.13
CA LYS A 99 -8.76 13.28 9.70
C LYS A 99 -9.84 14.23 9.16
N SER A 100 -10.10 14.18 7.86
CA SER A 100 -11.16 14.99 7.22
C SER A 100 -12.55 14.64 7.77
N LEU A 101 -12.88 13.35 7.88
CA LEU A 101 -14.14 12.89 8.46
C LEU A 101 -14.31 13.34 9.91
N LYS A 102 -13.24 13.28 10.71
CA LYS A 102 -13.29 13.75 12.09
C LYS A 102 -13.59 15.25 12.17
N SER A 103 -12.92 16.06 11.36
CA SER A 103 -13.18 17.51 11.31
C SER A 103 -14.59 17.83 10.79
N ALA A 104 -15.10 17.10 9.80
CA ALA A 104 -16.46 17.28 9.31
C ALA A 104 -17.51 16.92 10.38
N ASN A 105 -17.25 15.87 11.17
CA ASN A 105 -18.12 15.48 12.28
C ASN A 105 -18.10 16.53 13.41
N GLU A 106 -16.93 17.05 13.77
CA GLU A 106 -16.78 18.15 14.75
C GLU A 106 -17.54 19.40 14.30
N LEU A 107 -17.40 19.80 13.03
CA LEU A 107 -18.14 20.93 12.46
C LEU A 107 -19.66 20.72 12.48
N THR A 108 -20.11 19.51 12.14
CA THR A 108 -21.54 19.15 12.17
C THR A 108 -22.11 19.25 13.58
N GLN A 109 -21.37 18.74 14.59
CA GLN A 109 -21.77 18.84 15.99
C GLN A 109 -21.82 20.29 16.47
N GLN A 110 -20.86 21.12 16.06
CA GLN A 110 -20.88 22.54 16.39
C GLN A 110 -22.10 23.25 15.78
N GLY A 111 -22.39 23.01 14.50
CA GLY A 111 -23.57 23.60 13.83
C GLY A 111 -24.89 23.16 14.47
N LEU A 112 -24.99 21.90 14.91
CA LEU A 112 -26.15 21.41 15.67
C LEU A 112 -26.29 22.13 17.01
N MET A 113 -25.19 22.34 17.74
CA MET A 113 -25.19 23.07 19.01
C MET A 113 -25.66 24.51 18.83
N GLU A 114 -25.13 25.22 17.83
CA GLU A 114 -25.54 26.58 17.50
C GLU A 114 -27.02 26.68 17.10
N ALA A 115 -27.52 25.71 16.32
CA ALA A 115 -28.94 25.67 15.94
C ALA A 115 -29.86 25.42 17.14
N VAL A 116 -29.45 24.56 18.08
CA VAL A 116 -30.19 24.32 19.33
C VAL A 116 -30.22 25.59 20.20
N ASP A 117 -29.09 26.26 20.37
CA ASP A 117 -29.01 27.50 21.14
C ASP A 117 -29.89 28.60 20.52
N TYR A 118 -29.87 28.74 19.20
CA TYR A 118 -30.73 29.67 18.47
C TYR A 118 -32.22 29.38 18.70
N LEU A 119 -32.64 28.12 18.63
CA LEU A 119 -34.03 27.73 18.85
C LEU A 119 -34.47 27.98 20.29
N SER A 120 -33.61 27.68 21.26
CA SER A 120 -33.84 27.93 22.69
C SER A 120 -34.03 29.43 22.99
N SER A 121 -33.21 30.27 22.36
CA SER A 121 -33.33 31.74 22.47
C SER A 121 -34.67 32.26 21.92
N GLN A 122 -35.18 31.69 20.83
CA GLN A 122 -36.49 32.08 20.28
C GLN A 122 -37.68 31.69 21.15
N LEU A 123 -37.58 30.63 21.95
CA LEU A 123 -38.67 30.15 22.81
C LEU A 123 -38.82 30.96 24.12
N SER A 124 -37.79 31.70 24.53
CA SER A 124 -37.74 32.41 25.81
C SER A 124 -38.61 33.69 25.95
N PRO A 125 -39.09 34.40 24.90
CA PRO A 125 -39.94 35.60 25.09
C PRO A 125 -41.46 35.34 25.19
N ALA A 126 -41.96 34.12 25.03
CA ALA A 126 -43.40 33.90 24.83
C ALA A 126 -44.28 33.85 26.11
N SER A 127 -43.73 33.90 27.32
CA SER A 127 -44.49 33.71 28.57
C SER A 127 -44.82 34.98 29.37
N ALA A 128 -44.58 36.19 28.84
CA ALA A 128 -44.80 37.43 29.59
C ALA A 128 -45.98 38.26 29.07
N THR A 129 -47.21 37.72 29.06
CA THR A 129 -48.43 38.57 29.07
C THR A 129 -49.61 37.88 29.76
N THR A 130 -49.72 38.06 31.08
CA THR A 130 -51.03 38.16 31.75
C THR A 130 -50.84 39.03 32.99
N ASP A 131 -50.92 40.33 32.76
CA ASP A 131 -51.22 41.33 33.79
C ASP A 131 -52.74 41.54 33.78
N THR A 132 -53.40 41.21 34.88
CA THR A 132 -54.60 41.91 35.37
C THR A 132 -54.78 41.54 36.84
N GLY A 133 -54.42 42.47 37.72
CA GLY A 133 -54.65 42.35 39.15
C GLY A 133 -56.13 42.38 39.54
N SER A 134 -56.40 41.89 40.75
CA SER A 134 -57.35 42.52 41.67
C SER A 134 -57.13 41.99 43.08
N ALA A 135 -56.85 42.90 44.00
CA ALA A 135 -56.74 42.66 45.42
C ALA A 135 -58.11 42.27 46.02
N ALA A 136 -58.10 41.31 46.95
CA ALA A 136 -59.11 41.20 48.00
C ALA A 136 -58.54 40.44 49.21
N THR A 137 -57.98 41.20 50.16
CA THR A 137 -57.85 40.81 51.55
C THR A 137 -59.21 40.81 52.24
N SER A 138 -59.56 39.75 52.96
CA SER A 138 -60.40 39.81 54.15
C SER A 138 -60.34 38.52 54.97
N THR A 139 -60.56 38.68 56.27
CA THR A 139 -59.94 38.00 57.40
C THR A 139 -60.96 37.15 58.18
N ALA A 140 -60.48 36.07 58.82
CA ALA A 140 -61.08 35.33 59.98
C ALA A 140 -62.43 34.60 59.73
N ALA A 141 -62.82 33.50 60.39
CA ALA A 141 -62.44 32.90 61.68
C ALA A 141 -62.83 31.38 61.73
N PRO A 142 -62.53 30.64 62.83
CA PRO A 142 -62.40 29.16 62.88
C PRO A 142 -63.58 28.41 63.53
N ALA A 143 -63.60 27.06 63.43
CA ALA A 143 -64.02 26.07 64.46
C ALA A 143 -64.10 24.65 63.85
N SER A 144 -63.34 23.66 64.38
CA SER A 144 -63.82 22.53 65.22
C SER A 144 -64.46 21.39 64.40
N SER A 145 -64.18 20.09 64.53
CA SER A 145 -63.75 19.28 65.68
C SER A 145 -63.27 17.87 65.22
N ALA A 146 -62.27 17.35 65.94
CA ALA A 146 -62.02 15.97 66.39
C ALA A 146 -62.51 14.74 65.60
N ALA A 147 -61.58 13.81 65.32
CA ALA A 147 -61.61 12.44 65.88
C ALA A 147 -60.25 11.72 65.64
N SER A 148 -59.62 11.31 66.74
CA SER A 148 -58.49 10.38 66.85
C SER A 148 -58.91 8.93 66.66
N GLU A 149 -57.90 8.04 66.67
CA GLU A 149 -57.89 6.57 66.83
C GLU A 149 -57.68 5.80 65.52
N SER A 150 -56.75 4.85 65.39
CA SER A 150 -55.59 4.39 66.17
C SER A 150 -54.62 3.71 65.19
#